data_AF-A0A350J0Y5-F1
#
_entry.id   AF-A0A350J0Y5-F1
#
_cell.length_a   1.000
_cell.length_b   1.000
_cell.length_c   1.000
_cell.angle_alpha   90.00
_cell.angle_beta   90.00
_cell.angle_gamma   90.00
#
_symmetry.space_group_name_H-M   'P 1'
#
loop_
_entity.id
_entity.type
_entity.pdbx_description
1 polymer ?
#
loop_
_entity_poly.entity_id
_entity_poly.type
_entity_poly.pdbx_seq_one_letter_code
_entity_poly.pdbx_strand_id
1 'polypeptide(L)'
;FLIKNQLIHWQHGARWFWDCLVDADLASNSASWQWVAGSGADASPYFRIFNPLLQSEKFDGDGDYLIRYVPELKGLPKKYRHKPWEAPADVLQAAGIELGVDYPHPILDLKVTRERALGALKAMNNQLAMD
;
A
#
# COMPACT_ATOMS: atom_id res chain seq x y z
N PHE A 1 -0.22 -2.71 2.29
CA PHE A 1 0.55 -2.75 1.03
C PHE A 1 1.69 -3.78 1.08
N LEU A 2 2.70 -3.62 1.94
CA LEU A 2 3.88 -4.51 1.99
C LEU A 2 3.54 -6.02 2.14
N ILE A 3 2.83 -6.39 3.21
CA ILE A 3 2.55 -7.80 3.50
C ILE A 3 1.58 -8.39 2.47
N LYS A 4 0.44 -7.72 2.24
CA LYS A 4 -0.68 -8.32 1.49
C LYS A 4 -0.63 -8.07 -0.01
N ASN A 5 -0.09 -6.96 -0.50
CA ASN A 5 0.01 -6.71 -1.94
C ASN A 5 1.36 -7.18 -2.49
N GLN A 6 2.46 -6.86 -1.80
CA GLN A 6 3.80 -7.26 -2.23
C GLN A 6 4.20 -8.68 -1.78
N LEU A 7 3.49 -9.29 -0.82
CA LEU A 7 3.87 -10.58 -0.23
C LEU A 7 5.29 -10.60 0.38
N ILE A 8 5.69 -9.46 0.94
CA ILE A 8 6.97 -9.33 1.64
C ILE A 8 6.76 -9.59 3.14
N HIS A 9 7.69 -10.34 3.74
CA HIS A 9 7.64 -10.68 5.17
C HIS A 9 7.64 -9.42 6.05
N TRP A 10 6.76 -9.39 7.06
CA TRP A 10 6.50 -8.20 7.88
C TRP A 10 7.73 -7.68 8.62
N GLN A 11 8.70 -8.55 8.96
CA GLN A 11 9.94 -8.14 9.62
C GLN A 11 10.80 -7.19 8.77
N HIS A 12 10.68 -7.18 7.43
CA HIS A 12 11.35 -6.16 6.62
C HIS A 12 10.77 -4.78 6.88
N GLY A 13 9.44 -4.67 7.00
CA GLY A 13 8.78 -3.43 7.36
C GLY A 13 9.10 -3.00 8.80
N ALA A 14 9.10 -3.95 9.74
CA ALA A 14 9.44 -3.67 11.13
C ALA A 14 10.86 -3.12 11.30
N ARG A 15 11.85 -3.70 10.60
CA ARG A 15 13.23 -3.19 10.59
C ARG A 15 13.34 -1.80 9.97
N TRP A 16 12.69 -1.58 8.83
CA TRP A 16 12.67 -0.24 8.21
C TRP A 16 12.07 0.81 9.15
N PHE A 17 10.98 0.47 9.84
CA PHE A 17 10.34 1.36 10.80
C PHE A 17 11.24 1.62 12.01
N TRP A 18 11.95 0.60 12.49
CA TRP A 18 12.93 0.75 13.57
C TRP A 18 14.02 1.76 13.23
N ASP A 19 14.49 1.76 11.98
CA ASP A 19 15.58 2.65 11.55
C ASP A 19 15.11 4.07 11.19
N CYS A 20 13.83 4.25 10.82
CA CYS A 20 13.33 5.51 10.28
C CYS A 20 12.42 6.31 11.22
N LEU A 21 11.77 5.67 12.18
CA LEU A 21 10.80 6.33 13.04
C LEU A 21 11.46 6.93 14.28
N VAL A 22 11.18 8.21 14.55
CA VAL A 22 11.64 8.91 15.75
C VAL A 22 11.01 8.35 17.04
N ASP A 23 9.88 7.65 16.92
CA ASP A 23 9.12 7.03 18.00
C ASP A 23 9.24 5.49 18.00
N ALA A 24 10.30 4.95 17.36
CA ALA A 24 10.54 3.52 17.30
C ALA A 24 10.58 2.89 18.71
N ASP A 25 9.60 2.03 18.98
CA ASP A 25 9.47 1.27 20.22
C ASP A 25 9.28 -0.21 19.92
N LEU A 26 9.96 -1.07 20.68
CA LEU A 26 10.02 -2.51 20.39
C LEU A 26 8.64 -3.15 20.49
N ALA A 27 7.89 -2.82 21.54
CA ALA A 27 6.58 -3.41 21.79
C ALA A 27 5.56 -2.92 20.74
N SER A 28 5.47 -1.61 20.56
CA SER A 28 4.50 -0.95 19.68
C SER A 28 4.73 -1.32 18.21
N ASN A 29 5.99 -1.34 17.76
CA ASN A 29 6.35 -1.71 16.39
C ASN A 29 6.05 -3.19 16.14
N SER A 30 6.54 -4.09 17.00
CA SER A 30 6.36 -5.54 16.83
C SER A 30 4.89 -5.96 16.88
N ALA A 31 4.14 -5.45 17.86
CA ALA A 31 2.71 -5.76 18.01
C ALA A 31 1.90 -5.26 16.81
N SER A 32 2.15 -4.03 16.36
CA SER A 32 1.42 -3.45 15.23
C SER A 32 1.69 -4.18 13.92
N TRP A 33 2.93 -4.59 13.66
CA TRP A 33 3.26 -5.37 12.46
C TRP A 33 2.64 -6.77 12.48
N GLN A 34 2.65 -7.46 13.63
CA GLN A 34 1.97 -8.75 13.79
C GLN A 34 0.46 -8.61 13.60
N TRP A 35 -0.15 -7.56 14.16
CA TRP A 35 -1.56 -7.26 13.99
C TRP A 35 -1.92 -7.11 12.50
N VAL A 36 -1.19 -6.28 11.76
CA VAL A 36 -1.45 -6.07 10.31
C VAL A 36 -1.16 -7.33 9.49
N ALA A 37 -0.20 -8.16 9.94
CA ALA A 37 0.10 -9.47 9.36
C ALA A 37 -0.99 -10.53 9.65
N GLY A 38 -1.97 -10.25 10.51
CA GLY A 38 -3.06 -11.16 10.82
C GLY A 38 -2.79 -12.10 12.00
N SER A 39 -1.78 -11.80 12.83
CA SER A 39 -1.45 -12.56 14.04
C SER A 39 -1.96 -11.83 15.29
N GLY A 40 -2.60 -12.59 16.19
CA GLY A 40 -3.21 -12.06 17.42
C GLY A 40 -4.73 -12.23 17.45
N ALA A 41 -5.32 -12.30 18.64
CA ALA A 41 -6.76 -12.50 18.82
C ALA A 41 -7.59 -11.35 18.22
N ASP A 42 -7.10 -10.12 18.35
CA ASP A 42 -7.77 -8.92 17.83
C ASP A 42 -7.35 -8.59 16.39
N ALA A 43 -6.67 -9.52 15.71
CA ALA A 43 -6.08 -9.21 14.44
C ALA A 43 -7.11 -9.01 13.33
N SER A 44 -6.93 -8.00 12.48
CA SER A 44 -7.72 -7.94 11.25
C SER A 44 -7.44 -9.22 10.45
N PRO A 45 -8.48 -10.02 10.11
CA PRO A 45 -8.25 -11.29 9.43
C PRO A 45 -7.40 -11.12 8.17
N TYR A 46 -6.48 -12.07 7.90
CA TYR A 46 -5.52 -11.92 6.80
C TYR A 46 -6.22 -11.67 5.46
N PHE A 47 -7.31 -12.39 5.19
CA PHE A 47 -8.12 -12.27 3.97
C PHE A 47 -8.74 -10.87 3.76
N ARG A 48 -8.78 -10.02 4.79
CA ARG A 48 -9.15 -8.61 4.65
C ARG A 48 -7.98 -7.83 4.04
N ILE A 49 -7.94 -7.80 2.72
CA ILE A 49 -6.97 -7.03 1.92
C ILE A 49 -7.65 -5.73 1.48
N PHE A 50 -7.16 -4.59 1.97
CA PHE A 50 -7.67 -3.29 1.56
C PHE A 50 -7.06 -2.86 0.22
N ASN A 51 -7.86 -2.18 -0.60
CA ASN A 51 -7.37 -1.52 -1.80
C ASN A 51 -6.73 -0.17 -1.38
N PRO A 52 -5.42 0.03 -1.58
CA PRO A 52 -4.74 1.27 -1.19
C PRO A 52 -5.34 2.53 -1.83
N LEU A 53 -5.86 2.45 -3.06
CA LEU A 53 -6.48 3.59 -3.75
C LEU A 53 -7.77 4.01 -3.04
N LEU A 54 -8.64 3.04 -2.73
CA LEU A 54 -9.87 3.32 -2.00
C LEU A 54 -9.60 3.83 -0.58
N GLN A 55 -8.52 3.38 0.06
CA GLN A 55 -8.11 3.95 1.36
C GLN A 55 -7.57 5.37 1.20
N SER A 56 -6.78 5.63 0.16
CA SER A 56 -6.25 6.96 -0.13
C SER A 56 -7.37 7.97 -0.37
N GLU A 57 -8.34 7.65 -1.23
CA GLU A 57 -9.51 8.52 -1.48
C GLU A 57 -10.37 8.71 -0.23
N LYS A 58 -10.49 7.67 0.62
CA LYS A 58 -11.28 7.75 1.86
C LYS A 58 -10.64 8.66 2.91
N PHE A 59 -9.31 8.61 3.07
CA PHE A 59 -8.61 9.32 4.14
C PHE A 59 -8.00 10.65 3.70
N ASP A 60 -7.84 10.87 2.40
CA ASP A 60 -7.26 12.07 1.81
C ASP A 60 -8.03 12.47 0.55
N GLY A 61 -9.36 12.66 0.63
CA GLY A 61 -10.21 12.81 -0.56
C GLY A 61 -9.85 13.96 -1.50
N ASP A 62 -9.19 15.00 -1.01
CA ASP A 62 -8.68 16.13 -1.81
C ASP A 62 -7.24 15.92 -2.32
N GLY A 63 -6.55 14.89 -1.85
CA GLY A 63 -5.15 14.62 -2.19
C GLY A 63 -4.17 15.60 -1.55
N ASP A 64 -4.54 16.27 -0.45
CA ASP A 64 -3.71 17.30 0.19
C ASP A 64 -2.50 16.67 0.91
N TYR A 65 -2.70 15.50 1.51
CA TYR A 65 -1.58 14.71 2.03
C TYR A 65 -0.67 14.26 0.88
N LEU A 66 -1.25 13.78 -0.23
CA LEU A 66 -0.47 13.37 -1.41
C LEU A 66 0.42 14.50 -1.93
N ILE A 67 -0.11 15.68 -2.22
CA ILE A 67 0.70 16.76 -2.80
C ILE A 67 1.70 17.37 -1.81
N ARG A 68 1.53 17.13 -0.51
CA ARG A 68 2.50 17.53 0.51
C ARG A 68 3.73 16.65 0.49
N TYR A 69 3.56 15.34 0.30
CA TYR A 69 4.66 14.35 0.35
C TYR A 69 5.11 13.85 -1.03
N VAL A 70 4.34 14.16 -2.08
CA VAL A 70 4.58 13.82 -3.48
C VAL A 70 4.35 15.11 -4.31
N PRO A 71 5.23 16.13 -4.14
CA PRO A 71 4.99 17.48 -4.67
C PRO A 71 4.90 17.56 -6.19
N GLU A 72 5.46 16.61 -6.93
CA GLU A 72 5.33 16.47 -8.38
C GLU A 72 3.86 16.33 -8.82
N LEU A 73 2.97 15.81 -7.96
CA LEU A 73 1.54 15.68 -8.26
C LEU A 73 0.74 16.97 -8.03
N LYS A 74 1.35 18.05 -7.50
CA LYS A 74 0.64 19.28 -7.11
C LYS A 74 -0.09 19.95 -8.29
N GLY A 75 0.47 19.84 -9.49
CA GLY A 75 -0.12 20.38 -10.72
C GLY A 75 -1.38 19.63 -11.20
N LEU A 76 -1.63 18.42 -10.69
CA LEU A 76 -2.78 17.63 -11.12
C LEU A 76 -4.09 18.13 -10.49
N PRO A 77 -5.20 18.14 -11.27
CA PRO A 77 -6.54 18.25 -10.73
C PRO A 77 -6.80 17.19 -9.66
N LYS A 78 -7.53 17.55 -8.59
CA LYS A 78 -7.80 16.67 -7.44
C LYS A 78 -8.24 15.25 -7.84
N LYS A 79 -9.12 15.13 -8.83
CA LYS A 79 -9.63 13.85 -9.35
C LYS A 79 -8.55 12.87 -9.87
N TYR A 80 -7.36 13.35 -10.22
CA TYR A 80 -6.27 12.52 -10.76
C TYR A 80 -5.12 12.32 -9.77
N ARG A 81 -5.09 13.00 -8.63
CA ARG A 81 -3.97 12.91 -7.66
C ARG A 81 -3.77 11.48 -7.12
N HIS A 82 -4.86 10.76 -6.88
CA HIS A 82 -4.80 9.37 -6.40
C HIS A 82 -4.45 8.36 -7.48
N LYS A 83 -4.68 8.70 -8.76
CA LYS A 83 -4.48 7.81 -9.92
C LYS A 83 -3.92 8.60 -11.11
N PRO A 84 -2.66 9.09 -11.04
CA PRO A 84 -2.09 9.91 -12.11
C PRO A 84 -2.07 9.21 -13.48
N TRP A 85 -1.92 7.89 -13.50
CA TRP A 85 -1.94 7.07 -14.72
C TRP A 85 -3.31 6.99 -15.43
N GLU A 86 -4.39 7.45 -14.79
CA GLU A 86 -5.72 7.57 -15.41
C GLU A 86 -5.97 8.98 -15.96
N ALA A 87 -5.03 9.91 -15.77
CA ALA A 87 -5.14 11.26 -16.31
C ALA A 87 -4.93 11.27 -17.84
N PRO A 88 -5.74 12.04 -18.58
CA PRO A 88 -5.50 12.31 -20.00
C PRO A 88 -4.11 12.91 -20.26
N ALA A 89 -3.56 12.67 -21.45
CA ALA A 89 -2.22 13.13 -21.81
C ALA A 89 -2.04 14.66 -21.74
N ASP A 90 -3.07 15.43 -22.12
CA ASP A 90 -3.09 16.89 -22.02
C ASP A 90 -3.06 17.38 -20.56
N VAL A 91 -3.72 16.66 -19.65
CA VAL A 91 -3.71 16.97 -18.22
C VAL A 91 -2.34 16.69 -17.61
N LEU A 92 -1.72 15.56 -17.97
CA LEU A 92 -0.36 15.22 -17.54
C LEU A 92 0.67 16.23 -18.06
N GLN A 93 0.56 16.61 -19.33
CA GLN A 93 1.42 17.62 -19.95
C GLN A 93 1.27 18.98 -19.26
N ALA A 94 0.04 19.43 -18.99
CA ALA A 94 -0.23 20.69 -18.29
C ALA A 94 0.30 20.69 -16.85
N ALA A 95 0.34 19.52 -16.20
CA ALA A 95 0.92 19.34 -14.87
C ALA A 95 2.45 19.16 -14.90
N GLY A 96 3.06 19.01 -16.07
CA GLY A 96 4.49 18.75 -16.23
C GLY A 96 4.92 17.37 -15.72
N ILE A 97 4.08 16.35 -15.93
CA ILE A 97 4.35 14.98 -15.47
C ILE A 97 4.48 14.04 -16.67
N GLU A 98 5.65 13.43 -16.81
CA GLU A 98 5.88 12.27 -17.65
C GLU A 98 5.87 10.99 -16.81
N LEU A 99 4.92 10.09 -17.09
CA LEU A 99 4.83 8.82 -16.37
C LEU A 99 6.02 7.90 -16.71
N GLY A 100 6.64 7.34 -15.67
CA GLY A 100 7.88 6.57 -15.78
C GLY A 100 9.16 7.42 -15.64
N VAL A 101 9.04 8.75 -15.68
CA VAL A 101 10.16 9.68 -15.46
C VAL A 101 9.94 10.49 -14.19
N ASP A 102 8.92 11.37 -14.18
CA ASP A 102 8.61 12.23 -13.03
C ASP A 102 7.77 11.53 -11.97
N TYR A 103 6.89 10.61 -12.40
CA TYR A 103 6.09 9.78 -11.50
C TYR A 103 5.92 8.37 -12.07
N PRO A 104 6.13 7.30 -11.29
CA PRO A 104 6.15 5.95 -11.84
C PRO A 104 4.75 5.45 -12.23
N HIS A 105 4.72 4.51 -13.18
CA HIS A 105 3.54 3.67 -13.36
C HIS A 105 3.32 2.76 -12.12
N PRO A 106 2.08 2.32 -11.86
CA PRO A 106 1.81 1.36 -10.79
C PRO A 106 2.69 0.12 -10.91
N ILE A 107 3.49 -0.15 -9.87
CA ILE A 107 4.36 -1.32 -9.81
C ILE A 107 3.59 -2.64 -9.63
N LEU A 108 2.30 -2.57 -9.31
CA LEU A 108 1.45 -3.72 -9.00
C LEU A 108 0.03 -3.49 -9.52
N ASP A 109 -0.56 -4.55 -10.08
CA ASP A 109 -2.00 -4.64 -10.25
C ASP A 109 -2.65 -5.06 -8.91
N LEU A 110 -3.57 -4.24 -8.40
CA LEU A 110 -4.19 -4.45 -7.09
C LEU A 110 -5.14 -5.66 -7.06
N LYS A 111 -5.77 -6.00 -8.19
CA LYS A 111 -6.63 -7.18 -8.30
C LYS A 111 -5.77 -8.44 -8.30
N VAL A 112 -4.73 -8.48 -9.13
CA VAL A 112 -3.79 -9.62 -9.22
C VAL A 112 -3.11 -9.85 -7.88
N THR A 113 -2.63 -8.80 -7.21
CA THR A 113 -1.97 -8.95 -5.91
C THR A 113 -2.92 -9.45 -4.83
N ARG A 114 -4.19 -9.03 -4.85
CA ARG A 114 -5.21 -9.55 -3.94
C ARG A 114 -5.43 -11.06 -4.15
N GLU A 115 -5.62 -11.48 -5.39
CA GLU A 115 -5.81 -12.88 -5.74
C GLU A 115 -4.61 -13.73 -5.32
N ARG A 116 -3.39 -13.25 -5.59
CA ARG A 116 -2.14 -13.89 -5.19
C ARG A 116 -2.06 -14.10 -3.68
N ALA A 117 -2.41 -13.10 -2.89
CA ALA A 117 -2.35 -13.19 -1.43
C ALA A 117 -3.40 -14.11 -0.83
N LEU A 118 -4.62 -14.14 -1.38
CA LEU A 118 -5.64 -15.11 -0.98
C LEU A 118 -5.26 -16.54 -1.38
N GLY A 119 -4.63 -16.71 -2.55
CA GLY A 119 -4.07 -17.97 -3.00
C GLY A 119 -2.99 -18.50 -2.05
N ALA A 120 -2.06 -17.65 -1.63
CA ALA A 120 -1.02 -18.01 -0.67
C ALA A 120 -1.60 -18.43 0.69
N LEU A 121 -2.60 -17.70 1.20
CA LEU A 121 -3.30 -18.09 2.45
C LEU A 121 -3.98 -19.46 2.30
N LYS A 122 -4.65 -19.71 1.17
CA LYS A 122 -5.30 -21.00 0.91
C LYS A 122 -4.29 -22.14 0.85
N ALA A 123 -3.15 -21.94 0.19
CA ALA A 123 -2.09 -22.94 0.11
C ALA A 123 -1.53 -23.29 1.50
N MET A 124 -1.27 -22.29 2.34
CA MET A 124 -0.82 -22.48 3.72
C MET A 124 -1.84 -23.27 4.55
N ASN A 125 -3.13 -22.92 4.46
CA ASN A 125 -4.18 -23.63 5.19
C ASN A 125 -4.33 -25.09 4.73
N ASN A 126 -4.17 -25.35 3.43
CA ASN A 126 -4.18 -26.71 2.90
C ASN A 126 -3.01 -27.53 3.44
N GLN A 127 -1.80 -26.93 3.52
CA GLN A 127 -0.63 -27.58 4.09
C GLN A 127 -0.86 -27.95 5.56
N LEU A 128 -1.35 -27.00 6.36
CA LEU A 128 -1.68 -27.24 7.77
C LEU A 128 -2.77 -28.29 8.00
N ALA A 129 -3.64 -28.55 7.02
CA ALA A 129 -4.67 -29.57 7.12
C ALA A 129 -4.18 -30.97 6.71
N MET A 130 -3.01 -31.06 6.07
CA MET A 130 -2.38 -32.33 5.67
C MET A 130 -1.35 -32.84 6.68
N ASP A 131 -0.84 -31.94 7.53
CA ASP A 131 0.08 -32.23 8.64
C ASP A 131 -0.68 -32.62 9.93
#